data_AF-C6I0C7-F1
#
_entry.id   AF-C6I0C7-F1
#
_cell.length_a   1.000
_cell.length_b   1.000
_cell.length_c   1.000
_cell.angle_alpha   90.00
_cell.angle_beta   90.00
_cell.angle_gamma   90.00
#
_symmetry.space_group_name_H-M   'P 1'
#
loop_
_entity.id
_entity.type
_entity.pdbx_description
1 polymer ?
#
loop_
_entity_poly.entity_id
_entity_poly.type
_entity_poly.pdbx_seq_one_letter_code
_entity_poly.pdbx_strand_id
1 'polypeptide(L)'
;MSSNIPRIIHRIQRVMIPTLFPFFQPPLFLGLFLSLALLGACALAPAPPPPSPHPAPAMPPARSGTDLILEAISRQNFALATKRLKRMAPSHKKKILISLLRNAEEAEAIRSALAEISRPTAPSAGEALQRLYSLSPKSFRALFLPLAPPLQTKLLLTLIRGGQERLAIRTLRLLPPSARGQNSFLIAKAYARWARRREIQNRLFDALELSRQSLQLDPQNALARSVESRIERIRRKKILEGLLAYRHRHLRQAIILWKEAQSIDPSQSEPKKYILKAQAILEKIQSLDPSKK
;
A
#
# COMPACT_ATOMS: atom_id res chain seq x y z
N MET A 1 -11.43 -3.90 43.76
CA MET A 1 -10.41 -4.25 42.75
C MET A 1 -9.83 -2.96 42.16
N SER A 2 -8.76 -2.44 42.77
CA SER A 2 -8.14 -1.16 42.42
C SER A 2 -7.23 -1.27 41.19
N SER A 3 -7.23 -0.25 40.34
CA SER A 3 -6.70 -0.25 38.97
C SER A 3 -5.17 -0.12 38.89
N ASN A 4 -4.49 -1.16 38.38
CA ASN A 4 -3.06 -1.14 38.02
C ASN A 4 -2.79 -0.57 36.60
N ILE A 5 -3.81 -0.01 35.95
CA ILE A 5 -3.74 0.57 34.59
C ILE A 5 -2.68 1.70 34.46
N PRO A 6 -2.50 2.63 35.41
CA PRO A 6 -1.52 3.72 35.24
C PRO A 6 -0.06 3.23 35.23
N ARG A 7 0.28 2.15 35.97
CA ARG A 7 1.64 1.58 35.95
C ARG A 7 2.01 0.93 34.61
N ILE A 8 1.04 0.35 33.91
CA ILE A 8 1.26 -0.27 32.60
C ILE A 8 1.43 0.81 31.52
N ILE A 9 0.62 1.88 31.54
CA ILE A 9 0.75 3.02 30.61
C ILE A 9 2.13 3.67 30.76
N HIS A 10 2.61 3.83 31.99
CA HIS A 10 3.93 4.41 32.27
C HIS A 10 5.09 3.52 31.80
N ARG A 11 4.91 2.18 31.79
CA ARG A 11 5.90 1.21 31.28
C ARG A 11 5.97 1.19 29.76
N ILE A 12 4.84 1.44 29.07
CA ILE A 12 4.79 1.58 27.61
C ILE A 12 5.39 2.93 27.15
N GLN A 13 5.13 4.02 27.88
CA GLN A 13 5.73 5.33 27.57
C GLN A 13 7.27 5.35 27.71
N ARG A 14 7.83 4.59 28.65
CA ARG A 14 9.31 4.43 28.79
C ARG A 14 9.96 3.61 27.67
N VAL A 15 9.21 2.76 26.96
CA VAL A 15 9.74 1.92 25.86
C VAL A 15 9.54 2.59 24.49
N MET A 16 8.62 3.55 24.37
CA MET A 16 8.27 4.19 23.09
C MET A 16 8.88 5.59 22.87
N ILE A 17 9.60 6.16 23.85
CA ILE A 17 10.31 7.43 23.69
C ILE A 17 11.80 7.26 23.99
N PRO A 18 12.63 6.87 23.01
CA PRO A 18 14.01 7.29 22.97
C PRO A 18 14.10 8.56 22.10
N THR A 19 14.28 9.70 22.76
CA THR A 19 15.17 10.79 22.33
C THR A 19 15.31 10.99 20.81
N LEU A 20 14.45 11.85 20.25
CA LEU A 20 14.80 12.58 19.03
C LEU A 20 15.94 13.55 19.40
N PHE A 21 17.12 13.34 18.78
CA PHE A 21 18.41 14.03 18.96
C PHE A 21 19.21 13.64 20.22
N PRO A 22 20.47 13.20 20.04
CA PRO A 22 21.53 14.09 19.54
C PRO A 22 22.41 13.51 18.41
N PHE A 23 22.65 14.33 17.39
CA PHE A 23 23.78 14.18 16.47
C PHE A 23 24.94 15.00 17.03
N PHE A 24 25.82 14.38 17.81
CA PHE A 24 27.19 14.88 18.07
C PHE A 24 28.04 13.69 18.52
N GLN A 25 28.85 13.16 17.60
CA GLN A 25 29.93 12.23 17.93
C GLN A 25 31.19 13.04 18.27
N PRO A 26 31.98 12.61 19.26
CA PRO A 26 33.43 12.66 19.17
C PRO A 26 34.02 11.24 19.05
N PRO A 27 35.25 11.11 18.53
CA PRO A 27 35.81 9.84 18.08
C PRO A 27 36.59 9.10 19.18
N LEU A 28 36.72 7.78 18.95
CA LEU A 28 37.84 6.92 19.30
C LEU A 28 38.32 6.91 20.76
N PHE A 29 38.03 5.81 21.47
CA PHE A 29 39.01 5.24 22.41
C PHE A 29 39.03 3.72 22.32
N LEU A 30 40.21 3.20 21.94
CA LEU A 30 40.67 1.84 22.18
C LEU A 30 40.53 1.49 23.67
N GLY A 31 40.09 0.27 23.97
CA GLY A 31 40.03 -0.25 25.34
C GLY A 31 39.98 -1.78 25.34
N LEU A 32 41.16 -2.37 25.25
CA LEU A 32 41.49 -3.79 25.24
C LEU A 32 41.67 -4.25 26.70
N PHE A 33 40.88 -5.21 27.20
CA PHE A 33 41.15 -6.02 28.41
C PHE A 33 40.27 -7.28 28.30
N LEU A 34 40.77 -8.46 27.94
CA LEU A 34 41.66 -9.37 28.68
C LEU A 34 41.05 -9.84 30.02
N SER A 35 40.47 -11.03 30.02
CA SER A 35 40.59 -12.02 31.12
C SER A 35 39.96 -13.36 30.70
N LEU A 36 40.82 -14.20 30.10
CA LEU A 36 40.75 -15.65 30.22
C LEU A 36 41.23 -16.05 31.62
N ALA A 37 40.86 -17.29 31.99
CA ALA A 37 41.32 -18.07 33.15
C ALA A 37 40.50 -17.95 34.45
N LEU A 38 39.70 -18.99 34.70
CA LEU A 38 39.69 -19.70 35.98
C LEU A 38 39.07 -21.09 35.76
N LEU A 39 39.94 -22.04 35.39
CA LEU A 39 39.79 -23.47 35.61
C LEU A 39 40.18 -23.72 37.07
N GLY A 40 39.25 -24.20 37.90
CA GLY A 40 39.50 -24.48 39.30
C GLY A 40 38.54 -25.51 39.88
N ALA A 41 39.10 -26.67 40.22
CA ALA A 41 38.65 -27.64 41.22
C ALA A 41 37.24 -28.27 41.09
N CYS A 42 37.19 -29.46 40.48
CA CYS A 42 36.15 -30.46 40.78
C CYS A 42 36.44 -31.09 42.16
N ALA A 43 35.86 -30.52 43.21
CA ALA A 43 35.72 -31.23 44.49
C ALA A 43 34.45 -32.09 44.43
N LEU A 44 34.61 -33.40 44.69
CA LEU A 44 33.51 -34.35 44.86
C LEU A 44 32.68 -33.93 46.07
N ALA A 45 31.56 -33.24 45.84
CA ALA A 45 30.60 -32.92 46.88
C ALA A 45 29.80 -34.18 47.26
N PRO A 46 29.56 -34.45 48.55
CA PRO A 46 28.72 -35.56 48.98
C PRO A 46 27.29 -35.38 48.48
N ALA A 47 26.65 -36.50 48.14
CA ALA A 47 25.30 -36.55 47.58
C ALA A 47 24.33 -35.66 48.39
N PRO A 48 23.60 -34.73 47.74
CA PRO A 48 22.66 -33.88 48.44
C PRO A 48 21.57 -34.74 49.08
N PRO A 49 21.12 -34.40 50.31
CA PRO A 49 20.00 -35.08 50.94
C PRO A 49 18.76 -34.99 50.04
N PRO A 50 17.87 -36.00 50.08
CA PRO A 50 16.66 -36.00 49.27
C PRO A 50 15.91 -34.68 49.48
N PRO A 51 15.51 -33.99 48.40
CA PRO A 51 14.86 -32.69 48.50
C PRO A 51 13.62 -32.84 49.39
N SER A 52 13.58 -32.05 50.46
CA SER A 52 12.38 -31.89 51.28
C SER A 52 11.22 -31.56 50.35
N PRO A 53 10.00 -32.10 50.58
CA PRO A 53 8.86 -31.84 49.72
C PRO A 53 8.63 -30.33 49.63
N HIS A 54 9.08 -29.73 48.53
CA HIS A 54 8.88 -28.32 48.28
C HIS A 54 7.38 -28.08 48.24
N PRO A 55 6.84 -27.08 48.98
CA PRO A 55 5.44 -26.73 48.86
C PRO A 55 5.14 -26.50 47.39
N ALA A 56 4.13 -27.20 46.87
CA ALA A 56 3.77 -27.16 45.46
C ALA A 56 3.77 -25.69 45.00
N PRO A 57 4.52 -25.35 43.93
CA PRO A 57 4.66 -23.96 43.51
C PRO A 57 3.27 -23.37 43.32
N ALA A 58 2.95 -22.33 44.08
CA ALA A 58 1.65 -21.67 44.03
C ALA A 58 1.33 -21.36 42.56
N MET A 59 0.21 -21.88 42.05
CA MET A 59 -0.17 -21.66 40.66
C MET A 59 -0.26 -20.15 40.41
N PRO A 60 0.40 -19.63 39.35
CA PRO A 60 0.32 -18.21 39.06
C PRO A 60 -1.14 -17.81 38.83
N PRO A 61 -1.57 -16.64 39.34
CA PRO A 61 -2.94 -16.20 39.16
C PRO A 61 -3.30 -16.13 37.67
N ALA A 62 -4.52 -16.53 37.33
CA ALA A 62 -5.02 -16.50 35.95
C ALA A 62 -4.84 -15.09 35.36
N ARG A 63 -4.01 -14.97 34.31
CA ARG A 63 -3.73 -13.67 33.67
C ARG A 63 -5.01 -13.10 33.07
N SER A 64 -5.25 -11.81 33.30
CA SER A 64 -6.43 -11.16 32.71
C SER A 64 -6.30 -11.11 31.18
N GLY A 65 -7.44 -11.17 30.47
CA GLY A 65 -7.45 -11.07 29.01
C GLY A 65 -6.80 -9.77 28.49
N THR A 66 -6.85 -8.69 29.28
CA THR A 66 -6.18 -7.42 28.97
C THR A 66 -4.66 -7.52 29.06
N ASP A 67 -4.13 -8.22 30.06
CA ASP A 67 -2.68 -8.39 30.23
C ASP A 67 -2.08 -9.20 29.08
N LEU A 68 -2.82 -10.23 28.64
CA LEU A 68 -2.45 -11.05 27.49
C LEU A 68 -2.43 -10.26 26.17
N ILE A 69 -3.27 -9.25 26.02
CA ILE A 69 -3.26 -8.36 24.83
C ILE A 69 -2.06 -7.42 24.91
N LEU A 70 -1.82 -6.81 26.07
CA LEU A 70 -0.70 -5.89 26.29
C LEU A 70 0.65 -6.59 26.14
N GLU A 71 0.77 -7.83 26.61
CA GLU A 71 1.94 -8.69 26.40
C GLU A 71 2.16 -9.02 24.91
N ALA A 72 1.09 -9.23 24.15
CA ALA A 72 1.22 -9.44 22.70
C ALA A 72 1.69 -8.16 21.97
N ILE A 73 1.18 -6.99 22.37
CA ILE A 73 1.62 -5.68 21.83
C ILE A 73 3.10 -5.42 22.16
N SER A 74 3.53 -5.68 23.40
CA SER A 74 4.92 -5.44 23.80
C SER A 74 5.91 -6.35 23.07
N ARG A 75 5.49 -7.57 22.72
CA ARG A 75 6.25 -8.52 21.89
C ARG A 75 6.16 -8.25 20.39
N GLN A 76 5.56 -7.14 19.96
CA GLN A 76 5.34 -6.80 18.56
C GLN A 76 4.51 -7.87 17.79
N ASN A 77 3.73 -8.69 18.49
CA ASN A 77 2.85 -9.68 17.88
C ASN A 77 1.45 -9.09 17.67
N PHE A 78 1.37 -8.14 16.73
CA PHE A 78 0.16 -7.37 16.46
C PHE A 78 -1.01 -8.24 16.01
N ALA A 79 -0.77 -9.27 15.18
CA ALA A 79 -1.79 -10.20 14.71
C ALA A 79 -2.46 -10.97 15.86
N LEU A 80 -1.67 -11.43 16.83
CA LEU A 80 -2.20 -12.09 18.03
C LEU A 80 -3.01 -11.11 18.89
N ALA A 81 -2.52 -9.88 19.06
CA ALA A 81 -3.22 -8.84 19.79
C ALA A 81 -4.57 -8.51 19.13
N THR A 82 -4.64 -8.35 17.81
CA THR A 82 -5.91 -8.11 17.09
C THR A 82 -6.86 -9.28 17.23
N LYS A 83 -6.37 -10.53 17.10
CA LYS A 83 -7.19 -11.74 17.25
C LYS A 83 -7.81 -11.83 18.64
N ARG A 84 -7.03 -11.55 19.69
CA ARG A 84 -7.51 -11.53 21.09
C ARG A 84 -8.50 -10.39 21.31
N LEU A 85 -8.22 -9.21 20.77
CA LEU A 85 -9.08 -8.04 20.91
C LEU A 85 -10.45 -8.22 20.23
N LYS A 86 -10.51 -8.91 19.08
CA LYS A 86 -11.78 -9.25 18.40
C LYS A 86 -12.72 -10.08 19.28
N ARG A 87 -12.17 -11.00 20.09
CA ARG A 87 -12.94 -11.86 21.02
C ARG A 87 -13.43 -11.14 22.27
N MET A 88 -12.87 -9.98 22.58
CA MET A 88 -13.23 -9.23 23.78
C MET A 88 -14.57 -8.51 23.58
N ALA A 89 -15.45 -8.55 24.59
CA ALA A 89 -16.73 -7.84 24.57
C ALA A 89 -16.54 -6.32 24.38
N PRO A 90 -17.49 -5.63 23.71
CA PRO A 90 -17.43 -4.18 23.54
C PRO A 90 -17.41 -3.49 24.91
N SER A 91 -16.35 -2.71 25.17
CA SER A 91 -16.16 -2.01 26.44
C SER A 91 -15.29 -0.78 26.22
N HIS A 92 -15.32 0.16 27.17
CA HIS A 92 -14.41 1.31 27.15
C HIS A 92 -12.92 0.86 27.14
N LYS A 93 -12.59 -0.18 27.91
CA LYS A 93 -11.26 -0.82 27.90
C LYS A 93 -10.88 -1.33 26.51
N LYS A 94 -11.81 -1.93 25.75
CA LYS A 94 -11.57 -2.35 24.35
C LYS A 94 -11.18 -1.18 23.48
N LYS A 95 -11.87 -0.04 23.58
CA LYS A 95 -11.57 1.17 22.80
C LYS A 95 -10.15 1.68 23.08
N ILE A 96 -9.74 1.71 24.36
CA ILE A 96 -8.36 2.09 24.75
C ILE A 96 -7.34 1.10 24.19
N LEU A 97 -7.59 -0.20 24.27
CA LEU A 97 -6.66 -1.19 23.71
C LEU A 97 -6.57 -1.10 22.18
N ILE A 98 -7.65 -0.72 21.49
CA ILE A 98 -7.62 -0.48 20.04
C ILE A 98 -6.72 0.71 19.71
N SER A 99 -6.83 1.83 20.44
CA SER A 99 -5.97 3.00 20.19
C SER A 99 -4.51 2.71 20.52
N LEU A 100 -4.23 1.99 21.61
CA LEU A 100 -2.87 1.55 21.97
C LEU A 100 -2.27 0.62 20.92
N LEU A 101 -3.04 -0.38 20.46
CA LEU A 101 -2.60 -1.29 19.41
C LEU A 101 -2.27 -0.51 18.13
N ARG A 102 -3.15 0.40 17.71
CA ARG A 102 -2.93 1.21 16.51
C ARG A 102 -1.68 2.10 16.63
N ASN A 103 -1.49 2.76 17.76
CA ASN A 103 -0.31 3.60 17.99
C ASN A 103 0.98 2.76 18.00
N ALA A 104 0.95 1.55 18.56
CA ALA A 104 2.10 0.65 18.56
C ALA A 104 2.43 0.11 17.15
N GLU A 105 1.42 -0.27 16.36
CA GLU A 105 1.57 -0.66 14.95
C GLU A 105 2.14 0.49 14.11
N GLU A 106 1.65 1.71 14.31
CA GLU A 106 2.15 2.90 13.64
C GLU A 106 3.62 3.19 13.98
N ALA A 107 3.99 3.09 15.27
CA ALA A 107 5.36 3.28 15.71
C ALA A 107 6.33 2.19 15.20
N GLU A 108 5.87 0.93 15.07
CA GLU A 108 6.64 -0.11 14.38
C GLU A 108 6.80 0.20 12.90
N ALA A 109 5.72 0.60 12.21
CA ALA A 109 5.75 0.94 10.79
C ALA A 109 6.68 2.14 10.51
N ILE A 110 6.70 3.15 11.38
CA ILE A 110 7.64 4.27 11.33
C ILE A 110 9.09 3.77 11.44
N ARG A 111 9.38 2.90 12.42
CA ARG A 111 10.74 2.35 12.62
C ARG A 111 11.19 1.50 11.44
N SER A 112 10.32 0.63 10.95
CA SER A 112 10.58 -0.19 9.75
C SER A 112 10.80 0.69 8.53
N ALA A 113 9.97 1.70 8.30
CA ALA A 113 10.13 2.63 7.19
C ALA A 113 11.47 3.39 7.29
N LEU A 114 11.85 3.90 8.46
CA LEU A 114 13.14 4.59 8.65
C LEU A 114 14.35 3.67 8.38
N ALA A 115 14.29 2.42 8.84
CA ALA A 115 15.33 1.44 8.58
C ALA A 115 15.49 1.17 7.07
N GLU A 116 14.38 1.04 6.35
CA GLU A 116 14.37 0.78 4.91
C GLU A 116 14.69 2.01 4.06
N ILE A 117 14.28 3.21 4.48
CA ILE A 117 14.63 4.49 3.82
C ILE A 117 16.14 4.71 3.82
N SER A 118 16.83 4.20 4.84
CA SER A 118 18.29 4.21 4.91
C SER A 118 18.93 3.31 3.83
N ARG A 119 18.17 2.38 3.23
CA ARG A 119 18.56 1.50 2.12
C ARG A 119 17.55 1.59 0.95
N PRO A 120 17.44 2.76 0.30
CA PRO A 120 16.31 3.08 -0.58
C PRO A 120 16.31 2.35 -1.93
N THR A 121 17.23 1.41 -2.17
CA THR A 121 17.21 0.54 -3.36
C THR A 121 16.34 -0.70 -3.17
N ALA A 122 16.00 -1.07 -1.94
CA ALA A 122 15.29 -2.28 -1.67
C ALA A 122 13.77 -2.13 -1.96
N PRO A 123 13.13 -3.13 -2.59
CA PRO A 123 11.67 -3.12 -2.82
C PRO A 123 10.89 -3.01 -1.50
N SER A 124 11.47 -3.53 -0.41
CA SER A 124 10.97 -3.42 0.98
C SER A 124 10.71 -1.98 1.42
N ALA A 125 11.47 -0.99 0.95
CA ALA A 125 11.25 0.41 1.28
C ALA A 125 9.89 0.92 0.76
N GLY A 126 9.49 0.49 -0.45
CA GLY A 126 8.19 0.81 -1.00
C GLY A 126 7.05 0.17 -0.22
N GLU A 127 7.22 -1.08 0.21
CA GLU A 127 6.23 -1.80 1.01
C GLU A 127 6.08 -1.21 2.42
N ALA A 128 7.19 -0.86 3.08
CA ALA A 128 7.18 -0.23 4.40
C ALA A 128 6.46 1.14 4.36
N LEU A 129 6.72 1.94 3.31
CA LEU A 129 6.02 3.21 3.09
C LEU A 129 4.53 3.02 2.78
N GLN A 130 4.17 1.99 2.01
CA GLN A 130 2.77 1.66 1.75
C GLN A 130 2.04 1.28 3.04
N ARG A 131 2.65 0.41 3.85
CA ARG A 131 2.12 -0.03 5.14
C ARG A 131 1.91 1.18 6.04
N LEU A 132 2.91 2.05 6.16
CA LEU A 132 2.82 3.28 6.93
C LEU A 132 1.68 4.20 6.43
N TYR A 133 1.59 4.43 5.12
CA TYR A 133 0.52 5.25 4.53
C TYR A 133 -0.87 4.68 4.83
N SER A 134 -1.02 3.35 4.81
CA SER A 134 -2.29 2.68 5.11
C SER A 134 -2.72 2.83 6.58
N LEU A 135 -1.76 2.86 7.51
CA LEU A 135 -2.00 3.00 8.94
C LEU A 135 -2.25 4.47 9.33
N SER A 136 -1.40 5.36 8.84
CA SER A 136 -1.39 6.79 9.18
C SER A 136 -0.83 7.65 8.05
N PRO A 137 -1.72 8.21 7.20
CA PRO A 137 -1.31 9.17 6.16
C PRO A 137 -0.60 10.40 6.74
N LYS A 138 -0.92 10.78 7.98
CA LYS A 138 -0.28 11.92 8.68
C LYS A 138 1.18 11.60 8.99
N SER A 139 1.48 10.43 9.54
CA SER A 139 2.86 10.03 9.85
C SER A 139 3.68 9.74 8.61
N PHE A 140 3.05 9.20 7.56
CA PHE A 140 3.69 9.12 6.24
C PHE A 140 4.13 10.51 5.74
N ARG A 141 3.27 11.52 5.82
CA ARG A 141 3.62 12.91 5.42
C ARG A 141 4.75 13.47 6.28
N ALA A 142 4.66 13.29 7.60
CA ALA A 142 5.65 13.77 8.55
C ALA A 142 7.04 13.14 8.30
N LEU A 143 7.08 11.87 7.86
CA LEU A 143 8.32 11.20 7.49
C LEU A 143 8.83 11.57 6.10
N PHE A 144 7.94 11.72 5.11
CA PHE A 144 8.34 11.89 3.71
C PHE A 144 8.79 13.33 3.37
N LEU A 145 8.05 14.34 3.83
CA LEU A 145 8.30 15.75 3.50
C LEU A 145 9.70 16.27 3.91
N PRO A 146 10.26 15.92 5.08
CA PRO A 146 11.59 16.41 5.46
C PRO A 146 12.75 15.66 4.78
N LEU A 147 12.49 14.61 4.00
CA LEU A 147 13.55 13.89 3.29
C LEU A 147 14.22 14.78 2.24
N ALA A 148 15.53 14.60 2.04
CA ALA A 148 16.25 15.29 0.98
C ALA A 148 15.64 14.96 -0.41
N PRO A 149 15.56 15.93 -1.35
CA PRO A 149 14.93 15.71 -2.66
C PRO A 149 15.45 14.48 -3.43
N PRO A 150 16.76 14.16 -3.45
CA PRO A 150 17.25 12.95 -4.12
C PRO A 150 16.68 11.65 -3.52
N LEU A 151 16.50 11.60 -2.20
CA LEU A 151 15.89 10.47 -1.51
C LEU A 151 14.40 10.39 -1.80
N GLN A 152 13.69 11.52 -1.82
CA GLN A 152 12.28 11.58 -2.21
C GLN A 152 12.09 11.01 -3.62
N THR A 153 12.89 11.46 -4.60
CA THR A 153 12.86 10.94 -5.98
C THR A 153 13.13 9.44 -6.03
N LYS A 154 14.14 8.95 -5.29
CA LYS A 154 14.47 7.52 -5.26
C LYS A 154 13.34 6.67 -4.69
N LEU A 155 12.72 7.10 -3.59
CA LEU A 155 11.56 6.42 -2.99
C LEU A 155 10.32 6.47 -3.91
N LEU A 156 10.07 7.59 -4.58
CA LEU A 156 8.99 7.66 -5.56
C LEU A 156 9.22 6.69 -6.72
N LEU A 157 10.47 6.55 -7.18
CA LEU A 157 10.83 5.57 -8.18
C LEU A 157 10.64 4.13 -7.69
N THR A 158 10.95 3.80 -6.43
CA THR A 158 10.69 2.47 -5.88
C THR A 158 9.20 2.18 -5.78
N LEU A 159 8.37 3.15 -5.35
CA LEU A 159 6.91 3.04 -5.35
C LEU A 159 6.36 2.77 -6.77
N ILE A 160 6.85 3.52 -7.76
CA ILE A 160 6.45 3.35 -9.17
C ILE A 160 6.87 1.98 -9.71
N ARG A 161 8.07 1.50 -9.38
CA ARG A 161 8.57 0.18 -9.80
C ARG A 161 7.81 -0.97 -9.12
N GLY A 162 7.54 -0.84 -7.83
CA GLY A 162 6.75 -1.78 -7.00
C GLY A 162 5.26 -1.74 -7.30
N GLY A 163 4.82 -0.91 -8.25
CA GLY A 163 3.44 -0.92 -8.70
C GLY A 163 2.44 -0.21 -7.80
N GLN A 164 2.94 0.78 -7.08
CA GLN A 164 2.17 1.65 -6.20
C GLN A 164 2.07 3.05 -6.83
N GLU A 165 1.79 3.11 -8.14
CA GLU A 165 1.78 4.37 -8.92
C GLU A 165 0.79 5.39 -8.35
N ARG A 166 -0.36 4.91 -7.86
CA ARG A 166 -1.37 5.74 -7.15
C ARG A 166 -0.80 6.43 -5.93
N LEU A 167 -0.05 5.69 -5.11
CA LEU A 167 0.57 6.26 -3.91
C LEU A 167 1.65 7.25 -4.31
N ALA A 168 2.50 6.91 -5.29
CA ALA A 168 3.52 7.82 -5.81
C ALA A 168 2.93 9.15 -6.31
N ILE A 169 1.85 9.13 -7.10
CA ILE A 169 1.17 10.34 -7.59
C ILE A 169 0.59 11.15 -6.44
N ARG A 170 -0.07 10.51 -5.47
CA ARG A 170 -0.60 11.21 -4.29
C ARG A 170 0.52 11.86 -3.49
N THR A 171 1.63 11.16 -3.31
CA THR A 171 2.81 11.67 -2.60
C THR A 171 3.43 12.86 -3.32
N LEU A 172 3.58 12.77 -4.65
CA LEU A 172 4.05 13.89 -5.49
C LEU A 172 3.16 15.13 -5.37
N ARG A 173 1.84 14.97 -5.23
CA ARG A 173 0.90 16.08 -5.04
C ARG A 173 1.03 16.79 -3.68
N LEU A 174 1.67 16.15 -2.70
CA LEU A 174 1.94 16.75 -1.40
C LEU A 174 3.15 17.69 -1.42
N LEU A 175 4.01 17.58 -2.43
CA LEU A 175 5.19 18.43 -2.57
C LEU A 175 4.81 19.88 -2.94
N PRO A 176 5.62 20.87 -2.53
CA PRO A 176 5.43 22.25 -2.96
C PRO A 176 5.45 22.36 -4.49
N PRO A 177 4.78 23.36 -5.09
CA PRO A 177 4.70 23.53 -6.54
C PRO A 177 6.06 23.51 -7.26
N SER A 178 7.09 24.11 -6.65
CA SER A 178 8.46 24.14 -7.17
C SER A 178 9.04 22.72 -7.33
N ALA A 179 8.93 21.90 -6.30
CA ALA A 179 9.35 20.50 -6.34
C ALA A 179 8.46 19.64 -7.26
N ARG A 180 7.18 19.99 -7.42
CA ARG A 180 6.29 19.32 -8.38
C ARG A 180 6.73 19.52 -9.82
N GLY A 181 7.15 20.74 -10.18
CA GLY A 181 7.69 21.05 -11.51
C GLY A 181 8.92 20.20 -11.83
N GLN A 182 9.86 20.11 -10.90
CA GLN A 182 11.08 19.29 -11.04
C GLN A 182 10.77 17.79 -11.15
N ASN A 183 9.68 17.32 -10.55
CA ASN A 183 9.28 15.92 -10.55
C ASN A 183 8.14 15.61 -11.55
N SER A 184 7.84 16.52 -12.48
CA SER A 184 6.78 16.33 -13.48
C SER A 184 6.98 15.05 -14.30
N PHE A 185 8.24 14.75 -14.67
CA PHE A 185 8.62 13.52 -15.37
C PHE A 185 8.33 12.26 -14.55
N LEU A 186 8.45 12.29 -13.21
CA LEU A 186 8.08 11.16 -12.35
C LEU A 186 6.57 10.96 -12.29
N ILE A 187 5.81 12.06 -12.25
CA ILE A 187 4.34 12.01 -12.31
C ILE A 187 3.90 11.39 -13.63
N ALA A 188 4.46 11.86 -14.75
CA ALA A 188 4.20 11.29 -16.08
C ALA A 188 4.58 9.80 -16.13
N LYS A 189 5.76 9.42 -15.64
CA LYS A 189 6.21 8.01 -15.57
C LYS A 189 5.27 7.13 -14.74
N ALA A 190 4.76 7.63 -13.62
CA ALA A 190 3.79 6.93 -12.80
C ALA A 190 2.47 6.72 -13.55
N TYR A 191 1.95 7.75 -14.21
CA TYR A 191 0.75 7.65 -15.04
C TYR A 191 0.92 6.65 -16.18
N ALA A 192 2.04 6.69 -16.91
CA ALA A 192 2.31 5.78 -18.03
C ALA A 192 2.36 4.30 -17.59
N ARG A 193 3.01 3.99 -16.45
CA ARG A 193 3.03 2.60 -15.92
C ARG A 193 1.67 2.16 -15.41
N TRP A 194 0.92 3.05 -14.78
CA TRP A 194 -0.42 2.75 -14.34
C TRP A 194 -1.37 2.51 -15.53
N ALA A 195 -1.28 3.34 -16.58
CA ALA A 195 -1.98 3.14 -17.85
C ALA A 195 -1.69 1.75 -18.43
N ARG A 196 -0.41 1.36 -18.50
CA ARG A 196 0.00 0.02 -18.98
C ARG A 196 -0.62 -1.11 -18.16
N ARG A 197 -0.71 -0.98 -16.84
CA ARG A 197 -1.36 -1.98 -15.98
C ARG A 197 -2.87 -2.07 -16.24
N ARG A 198 -3.53 -0.94 -16.43
CA ARG A 198 -4.96 -0.89 -16.76
C ARG A 198 -5.25 -1.52 -18.13
N GLU A 199 -4.36 -1.29 -19.10
CA GLU A 199 -4.41 -1.94 -20.41
C GLU A 199 -4.32 -3.47 -20.28
N ILE A 200 -3.35 -3.99 -19.50
CA ILE A 200 -3.21 -5.44 -19.23
C ILE A 200 -4.45 -6.02 -18.55
N GLN A 201 -5.13 -5.24 -17.71
CA GLN A 201 -6.39 -5.61 -17.06
C GLN A 201 -7.62 -5.45 -17.96
N ASN A 202 -7.44 -5.15 -19.25
CA ASN A 202 -8.50 -4.85 -20.21
C ASN A 202 -9.42 -3.68 -19.80
N ARG A 203 -8.92 -2.76 -18.98
CA ARG A 203 -9.63 -1.51 -18.60
C ARG A 203 -9.19 -0.39 -19.53
N LEU A 204 -9.62 -0.47 -20.78
CA LEU A 204 -9.08 0.34 -21.88
C LEU A 204 -9.39 1.85 -21.72
N PHE A 205 -10.58 2.22 -21.26
CA PHE A 205 -10.94 3.62 -20.97
C PHE A 205 -10.02 4.23 -19.91
N ASP A 206 -9.90 3.58 -18.75
CA ASP A 206 -9.00 4.02 -17.67
C ASP A 206 -7.55 4.15 -18.17
N ALA A 207 -7.10 3.18 -18.99
CA ALA A 207 -5.76 3.18 -19.54
C ALA A 207 -5.52 4.36 -20.49
N LEU A 208 -6.50 4.69 -21.33
CA LEU A 208 -6.43 5.81 -22.27
C LEU A 208 -6.36 7.15 -21.53
N GLU A 209 -7.23 7.36 -20.54
CA GLU A 209 -7.24 8.56 -19.71
C GLU A 209 -5.91 8.77 -18.97
N LEU A 210 -5.38 7.71 -18.34
CA LEU A 210 -4.08 7.78 -17.66
C LEU A 210 -2.93 8.05 -18.64
N SER A 211 -2.99 7.49 -19.85
CA SER A 211 -2.01 7.74 -20.90
C SER A 211 -2.02 9.21 -21.33
N ARG A 212 -3.21 9.79 -21.56
CA ARG A 212 -3.38 11.21 -21.90
C ARG A 212 -2.85 12.13 -20.79
N GLN A 213 -3.14 11.82 -19.52
CA GLN A 213 -2.59 12.55 -18.38
C GLN A 213 -1.06 12.50 -18.34
N SER A 214 -0.46 11.36 -18.70
CA SER A 214 1.00 11.26 -18.82
C SER A 214 1.53 12.14 -19.95
N LEU A 215 0.88 12.17 -21.11
CA LEU A 215 1.33 12.92 -22.30
C LEU A 215 1.15 14.43 -22.15
N GLN A 216 0.15 14.87 -21.37
CA GLN A 216 0.00 16.28 -21.00
C GLN A 216 1.18 16.79 -20.17
N LEU A 217 1.76 15.94 -19.31
CA LEU A 217 2.89 16.28 -18.45
C LEU A 217 4.24 16.09 -19.14
N ASP A 218 4.36 15.03 -19.95
CA ASP A 218 5.54 14.73 -20.73
C ASP A 218 5.10 14.21 -22.11
N PRO A 219 5.03 15.10 -23.12
CA PRO A 219 4.64 14.72 -24.46
C PRO A 219 5.54 13.66 -25.07
N GLN A 220 6.80 13.55 -24.64
CA GLN A 220 7.81 12.62 -25.18
C GLN A 220 7.78 11.23 -24.52
N ASN A 221 6.87 11.00 -23.57
CA ASN A 221 6.79 9.73 -22.85
C ASN A 221 6.43 8.55 -23.78
N ALA A 222 7.47 7.80 -24.19
CA ALA A 222 7.34 6.70 -25.14
C ALA A 222 6.40 5.59 -24.67
N LEU A 223 6.35 5.32 -23.35
CA LEU A 223 5.48 4.30 -22.80
C LEU A 223 4.01 4.71 -22.93
N ALA A 224 3.66 5.95 -22.57
CA ALA A 224 2.30 6.46 -22.72
C ALA A 224 1.86 6.47 -24.19
N ARG A 225 2.67 7.02 -25.10
CA ARG A 225 2.37 6.99 -26.55
C ARG A 225 2.11 5.57 -27.06
N SER A 226 2.89 4.61 -26.59
CA SER A 226 2.76 3.20 -26.97
C SER A 226 1.46 2.56 -26.45
N VAL A 227 1.02 2.92 -25.24
CA VAL A 227 -0.26 2.48 -24.66
C VAL A 227 -1.43 3.08 -25.44
N GLU A 228 -1.44 4.40 -25.63
CA GLU A 228 -2.47 5.11 -26.41
C GLU A 228 -2.59 4.53 -27.83
N SER A 229 -1.47 4.37 -28.54
CA SER A 229 -1.45 3.81 -29.90
C SER A 229 -1.98 2.38 -29.99
N ARG A 230 -1.85 1.58 -28.92
CA ARG A 230 -2.41 0.22 -28.87
C ARG A 230 -3.92 0.25 -28.62
N ILE A 231 -4.37 1.08 -27.67
CA ILE A 231 -5.79 1.26 -27.38
C ILE A 231 -6.53 1.81 -28.60
N GLU A 232 -5.96 2.79 -29.29
CA GLU A 232 -6.53 3.35 -30.52
C GLU A 232 -6.63 2.30 -31.64
N ARG A 233 -5.64 1.42 -31.79
CA ARG A 233 -5.73 0.31 -32.75
C ARG A 233 -6.87 -0.66 -32.41
N ILE A 234 -7.06 -1.00 -31.13
CA ILE A 234 -8.16 -1.86 -30.69
C ILE A 234 -9.50 -1.18 -31.00
N ARG A 235 -9.65 0.11 -30.66
CA ARG A 235 -10.85 0.90 -30.94
C ARG A 235 -11.16 0.95 -32.43
N ARG A 236 -10.18 1.29 -33.27
CA ARG A 236 -10.34 1.33 -34.73
C ARG A 236 -10.72 -0.03 -35.31
N LYS A 237 -10.10 -1.11 -34.82
CA LYS A 237 -10.45 -2.47 -35.23
C LYS A 237 -11.94 -2.76 -34.96
N LYS A 238 -12.44 -2.43 -33.77
CA LYS A 238 -13.87 -2.58 -33.41
C LYS A 238 -14.79 -1.76 -34.32
N ILE A 239 -14.39 -0.53 -34.67
CA ILE A 239 -15.14 0.30 -35.63
C ILE A 239 -15.23 -0.38 -36.99
N LEU A 240 -14.10 -0.85 -37.53
CA LEU A 240 -14.03 -1.52 -38.84
C LEU A 240 -14.83 -2.83 -38.86
N GLU A 241 -14.69 -3.66 -37.82
CA GLU A 241 -15.49 -4.89 -37.68
C GLU A 241 -16.99 -4.57 -37.65
N GLY A 242 -17.39 -3.50 -36.94
CA GLY A 242 -18.77 -3.05 -36.91
C GLY A 242 -19.28 -2.58 -38.28
N LEU A 243 -18.43 -1.90 -39.06
CA LEU A 243 -18.76 -1.49 -40.44
C LEU A 243 -18.93 -2.70 -41.37
N LEU A 244 -18.09 -3.74 -41.23
CA LEU A 244 -18.24 -4.99 -41.97
C LEU A 244 -19.54 -5.72 -41.59
N ALA A 245 -19.82 -5.87 -40.29
CA ALA A 245 -21.06 -6.49 -39.82
C ALA A 245 -22.29 -5.73 -40.33
N TYR A 246 -22.24 -4.39 -40.34
CA TYR A 246 -23.30 -3.55 -40.87
C TYR A 246 -23.51 -3.78 -42.38
N ARG A 247 -22.43 -3.85 -43.17
CA ARG A 247 -22.48 -4.15 -44.61
C ARG A 247 -23.12 -5.51 -44.89
N HIS A 248 -22.86 -6.51 -44.05
CA HIS A 248 -23.47 -7.85 -44.12
C HIS A 248 -24.87 -7.94 -43.48
N ARG A 249 -25.50 -6.80 -43.15
CA ARG A 249 -26.83 -6.71 -42.51
C ARG A 249 -26.92 -7.35 -41.11
N HIS A 250 -25.78 -7.64 -40.47
CA HIS A 250 -25.71 -8.09 -39.08
C HIS A 250 -25.80 -6.89 -38.12
N LEU A 251 -26.92 -6.17 -38.15
CA LEU A 251 -27.07 -4.87 -37.48
C LEU A 251 -26.86 -4.94 -35.96
N ARG A 252 -27.36 -6.00 -35.30
CA ARG A 252 -27.16 -6.18 -33.84
C ARG A 252 -25.69 -6.32 -33.48
N GLN A 253 -24.93 -7.10 -34.25
CA GLN A 253 -23.50 -7.30 -34.05
C GLN A 253 -22.72 -6.01 -34.31
N ALA A 254 -23.08 -5.26 -35.35
CA ALA A 254 -22.49 -3.95 -35.63
C ALA A 254 -22.65 -2.98 -34.46
N ILE A 255 -23.86 -2.90 -33.88
CA ILE A 255 -24.15 -2.06 -32.71
C ILE A 255 -23.30 -2.47 -31.50
N ILE A 256 -23.14 -3.78 -31.23
CA ILE A 256 -22.29 -4.27 -30.13
C ILE A 256 -20.86 -3.80 -30.32
N LEU A 257 -20.27 -4.01 -31.51
CA LEU A 257 -18.89 -3.63 -31.82
C LEU A 257 -18.67 -2.12 -31.70
N TRP A 258 -19.62 -1.30 -32.15
CA TRP A 258 -19.52 0.15 -31.99
C TRP A 258 -19.72 0.63 -30.55
N LYS A 259 -20.57 -0.04 -29.76
CA LYS A 259 -20.69 0.24 -28.32
C LYS A 259 -19.39 -0.09 -27.58
N GLU A 260 -18.73 -1.17 -27.95
CA GLU A 260 -17.39 -1.51 -27.43
C GLU A 260 -16.35 -0.45 -27.85
N ALA A 261 -16.36 0.02 -29.09
CA ALA A 261 -15.48 1.11 -29.51
C ALA A 261 -15.77 2.43 -28.75
N GLN A 262 -17.05 2.73 -28.51
CA GLN A 262 -17.50 3.92 -27.79
C GLN A 262 -17.13 3.85 -26.31
N SER A 263 -17.16 2.67 -25.69
CA SER A 263 -16.80 2.52 -24.27
C SER A 263 -15.29 2.71 -24.03
N ILE A 264 -14.45 2.51 -25.05
CA ILE A 264 -13.01 2.80 -24.99
C ILE A 264 -12.75 4.31 -24.97
N ASP A 265 -13.42 5.08 -25.83
CA ASP A 265 -13.31 6.55 -25.88
C ASP A 265 -14.69 7.19 -26.12
N PRO A 266 -15.42 7.57 -25.05
CA PRO A 266 -16.74 8.17 -25.14
C PRO A 266 -16.77 9.56 -25.79
N SER A 267 -15.63 10.25 -25.87
CA SER A 267 -15.53 11.59 -26.47
C SER A 267 -15.70 11.56 -28.01
N GLN A 268 -15.52 10.38 -28.61
CA GLN A 268 -15.51 10.20 -30.04
C GLN A 268 -16.93 10.02 -30.58
N SER A 269 -17.33 10.91 -31.50
CA SER A 269 -18.71 10.95 -32.00
C SER A 269 -19.03 9.88 -33.05
N GLU A 270 -18.03 9.32 -33.72
CA GLU A 270 -18.22 8.40 -34.86
C GLU A 270 -19.00 7.12 -34.48
N PRO A 271 -18.60 6.30 -33.48
CA PRO A 271 -19.34 5.09 -33.14
C PRO A 271 -20.79 5.39 -32.76
N LYS A 272 -21.04 6.50 -32.04
CA LYS A 272 -22.38 6.94 -31.66
C LYS A 272 -23.26 7.19 -32.88
N LYS A 273 -22.75 7.86 -33.91
CA LYS A 273 -23.48 8.11 -35.16
C LYS A 273 -23.83 6.79 -35.88
N TYR A 274 -22.89 5.83 -35.91
CA TYR A 274 -23.15 4.54 -36.52
C TYR A 274 -24.19 3.70 -35.76
N ILE A 275 -24.13 3.70 -34.43
CA ILE A 275 -25.11 3.03 -33.57
C ILE A 275 -26.53 3.54 -33.87
N LEU A 276 -26.73 4.87 -33.89
CA LEU A 276 -28.04 5.46 -34.17
C LEU A 276 -28.59 5.05 -35.54
N LYS A 277 -27.73 5.04 -36.57
CA LYS A 277 -28.12 4.60 -37.92
C LYS A 277 -28.57 3.14 -37.94
N ALA A 278 -27.82 2.23 -37.32
CA ALA A 278 -28.18 0.81 -37.29
C ALA A 278 -29.44 0.54 -36.44
N GLN A 279 -29.65 1.29 -35.36
CA GLN A 279 -30.85 1.19 -34.54
C GLN A 279 -32.10 1.58 -35.32
N ALA A 280 -32.06 2.72 -36.05
CA ALA A 280 -33.18 3.15 -36.89
C ALA A 280 -33.57 2.11 -37.95
N ILE A 281 -32.59 1.42 -38.55
CA ILE A 281 -32.86 0.35 -39.52
C ILE A 281 -33.47 -0.88 -38.83
N LEU A 282 -32.94 -1.28 -37.66
CA LEU A 282 -33.49 -2.39 -36.88
C LEU A 282 -34.95 -2.14 -36.48
N GLU A 283 -35.27 -0.92 -36.05
CA GLU A 283 -36.63 -0.52 -35.68
C GLU A 283 -37.57 -0.58 -36.89
N LYS A 284 -37.11 -0.08 -38.05
CA LYS A 284 -37.87 -0.17 -39.31
C LYS A 284 -38.12 -1.62 -39.75
N ILE A 285 -37.15 -2.52 -39.59
CA ILE A 285 -37.34 -3.94 -39.90
C ILE A 285 -38.38 -4.56 -38.95
N GLN A 286 -38.31 -4.22 -37.66
CA GLN A 286 -39.24 -4.76 -36.66
C GLN A 286 -40.67 -4.27 -36.81
N SER A 287 -40.88 -3.03 -37.29
CA SER A 287 -42.23 -2.50 -37.54
C SER A 287 -42.89 -3.09 -38.79
N LEU A 288 -42.09 -3.67 -39.69
CA LEU A 288 -42.56 -4.33 -40.92
C LEU A 288 -42.80 -5.83 -40.75
N ASP A 289 -42.45 -6.41 -39.60
CA ASP A 289 -42.61 -7.85 -39.35
C ASP A 289 -44.06 -8.16 -38.90
N PRO A 290 -44.90 -8.79 -39.74
CA PRO A 290 -46.32 -8.99 -39.46
C PRO A 290 -46.58 -10.00 -38.34
N SER A 291 -45.60 -10.81 -37.94
CA SER A 291 -45.75 -11.83 -36.89
C SER A 291 -45.83 -11.28 -35.46
N LYS A 292 -45.86 -9.95 -35.30
CA LYS A 292 -46.03 -9.25 -34.01
C LYS A 292 -47.40 -8.56 -33.86
N LYS A 293 -48.31 -8.71 -34.82
CA LYS A 293 -49.72 -8.34 -34.69
C LYS A 293 -50.55 -9.59 -34.41
#